data_AF-A0A1Z4BZ62-F1
#
_entry.id   AF-A0A1Z4BZ62-F1
#
_cell.length_a   1.000
_cell.length_b   1.000
_cell.length_c   1.000
_cell.angle_alpha   90.00
_cell.angle_beta   90.00
_cell.angle_gamma   90.00
#
_symmetry.space_group_name_H-M   'P 1'
#
loop_
_entity.id
_entity.type
_entity.pdbx_description
1 polymer ?
#
loop_
_entity_poly.entity_id
_entity_poly.type
_entity_poly.pdbx_seq_one_letter_code
_entity_poly.pdbx_strand_id
1 'polypeptide(L)'
;MKRDFELIKTILKEAESISVDSPVSSFEYPGEYDQEVVDYHTELLITEGFLKGEALFCVSGYQYFMVYGLCWKGHEFIEEAFRDESIWEKGKAFAASQSPAISAAILLEAQYGF
;
A
#
# COMPACT_ATOMS: atom_id res chain seq x y z
N MET A 1 -10.42 5.98 11.53
CA MET A 1 -9.48 6.98 10.96
C MET A 1 -9.64 7.03 9.44
N LYS A 2 -9.17 8.08 8.75
CA LYS A 2 -9.19 8.10 7.27
C LYS A 2 -8.17 7.10 6.74
N ARG A 3 -8.52 6.36 5.67
CA ARG A 3 -7.60 5.42 5.01
C ARG A 3 -6.46 6.17 4.35
N ASP A 4 -5.24 5.76 4.67
CA ASP A 4 -4.00 6.20 4.02
C ASP A 4 -3.51 5.09 3.08
N PHE A 5 -3.58 5.35 1.77
CA PHE A 5 -3.23 4.35 0.76
C PHE A 5 -1.73 4.13 0.62
N GLU A 6 -0.90 5.13 0.94
CA GLU A 6 0.56 4.96 0.89
C GLU A 6 0.99 4.04 2.05
N LEU A 7 0.47 4.28 3.26
CA LEU A 7 0.70 3.39 4.40
C LEU A 7 0.21 1.96 4.13
N ILE A 8 -0.97 1.80 3.54
CA ILE A 8 -1.50 0.47 3.17
C ILE A 8 -0.54 -0.26 2.24
N LYS A 9 -0.05 0.41 1.18
CA LYS A 9 0.92 -0.20 0.26
C LYS A 9 2.21 -0.59 0.97
N THR A 10 2.71 0.25 1.87
CA THR A 10 3.92 -0.02 2.65
C THR A 10 3.75 -1.27 3.53
N ILE A 11 2.66 -1.34 4.31
CA ILE A 11 2.35 -2.50 5.16
C ILE A 11 2.24 -3.78 4.32
N LEU A 12 1.52 -3.74 3.21
CA LEU A 12 1.31 -4.92 2.36
C LEU A 12 2.62 -5.40 1.71
N LYS A 13 3.49 -4.48 1.28
CA LYS A 13 4.83 -4.82 0.77
C LYS A 13 5.71 -5.48 1.83
N GLU A 14 5.70 -4.94 3.04
CA GLU A 14 6.46 -5.54 4.15
C GLU A 14 5.90 -6.93 4.49
N ALA A 15 4.58 -7.06 4.50
CA ALA A 15 3.90 -8.33 4.75
C ALA A 15 4.17 -9.40 3.67
N GLU A 16 4.47 -9.00 2.43
CA GLU A 16 4.89 -9.93 1.36
C GLU A 16 6.19 -10.66 1.70
N SER A 17 7.06 -10.04 2.51
CA SER A 17 8.35 -10.60 2.92
C SER A 17 8.27 -11.50 4.15
N ILE A 18 7.09 -11.62 4.79
CA ILE A 18 6.89 -12.43 5.99
C ILE A 18 6.92 -13.91 5.61
N SER A 19 7.76 -14.69 6.30
CA SER A 19 7.76 -16.15 6.18
C SER A 19 6.77 -16.78 7.16
N VAL A 20 6.22 -17.94 6.79
CA VAL A 20 5.27 -18.69 7.63
C VAL A 20 5.88 -19.04 9.00
N ASP A 21 7.20 -19.22 9.07
CA ASP A 21 7.91 -19.60 10.29
C ASP A 21 8.19 -18.40 11.23
N SER A 22 7.98 -17.17 10.76
CA SER A 22 8.32 -15.94 11.48
C SER A 22 7.19 -14.90 11.38
N PRO A 23 6.06 -15.11 12.07
CA PRO A 23 4.98 -14.13 12.09
C PRO A 23 5.41 -12.83 12.79
N VAL A 24 4.84 -11.72 12.34
CA VAL A 24 5.13 -10.39 12.85
C VAL A 24 3.99 -9.91 13.74
N SER A 25 4.33 -9.24 14.85
CA SER A 25 3.36 -8.73 15.82
C SER A 25 3.22 -7.22 15.88
N SER A 26 4.06 -6.50 15.12
CA SER A 26 4.04 -5.04 15.02
C SER A 26 4.66 -4.63 13.68
N PHE A 27 4.05 -3.63 13.02
CA PHE A 27 4.70 -2.88 11.96
C PHE A 27 5.09 -1.51 12.54
N GLU A 28 6.33 -1.10 12.35
CA GLU A 28 6.87 0.13 12.97
C GLU A 28 7.51 1.02 11.92
N TYR A 29 7.01 2.26 11.81
CA TYR A 29 7.51 3.28 10.87
C TYR A 29 7.87 4.57 11.63
N PRO A 30 8.89 4.52 12.52
CA PRO A 30 9.19 5.61 13.43
C PRO A 30 9.56 6.89 12.68
N GLY A 31 8.88 7.99 13.02
CA GLY A 31 9.08 9.30 12.40
C GLY A 31 8.29 9.53 11.11
N GLU A 32 7.62 8.52 10.57
CA GLU A 32 6.73 8.64 9.41
C GLU A 32 5.26 8.52 9.81
N TYR A 33 4.93 7.56 10.68
CA TYR A 33 3.56 7.31 11.13
C TYR A 33 3.50 7.12 12.65
N ASP A 34 2.43 7.61 13.26
CA ASP A 34 2.08 7.28 14.64
C ASP A 34 1.66 5.81 14.74
N GLN A 35 2.09 5.11 15.79
CA GLN A 35 1.82 3.67 15.94
C GLN A 35 0.32 3.34 15.91
N GLU A 36 -0.52 4.17 16.52
CA GLU A 36 -1.99 3.99 16.50
C GLU A 36 -2.56 4.03 15.07
N VAL A 37 -1.98 4.83 14.18
CA VAL A 37 -2.36 4.88 12.76
C VAL A 37 -1.98 3.57 12.08
N VAL A 38 -0.78 3.05 12.36
CA VAL A 38 -0.29 1.79 11.77
C VAL A 38 -1.13 0.60 12.24
N ASP A 39 -1.41 0.52 13.54
CA ASP A 39 -2.20 -0.54 14.15
C ASP A 39 -3.63 -0.57 13.58
N TYR A 40 -4.26 0.61 13.46
CA TYR A 40 -5.59 0.75 12.85
C TYR A 40 -5.64 0.23 11.41
N HIS A 41 -4.63 0.58 10.59
CA HIS A 41 -4.58 0.11 9.20
C HIS A 41 -4.29 -1.39 9.12
N THR A 42 -3.43 -1.90 10.00
CA THR A 42 -3.11 -3.33 10.05
C THR A 42 -4.35 -4.16 10.40
N GLU A 43 -5.11 -3.74 11.41
CA GLU A 43 -6.38 -4.38 11.77
C GLU A 43 -7.38 -4.37 10.62
N LEU A 44 -7.52 -3.23 9.94
CA LEU A 44 -8.41 -3.10 8.80
C LEU A 44 -8.03 -4.07 7.68
N LEU A 45 -6.73 -4.21 7.39
CA LEU A 45 -6.22 -5.11 6.36
C LEU A 45 -6.39 -6.59 6.73
N ILE A 46 -6.28 -6.95 8.00
CA ILE A 46 -6.62 -8.30 8.50
C ILE A 46 -8.13 -8.55 8.32
N THR A 47 -8.96 -7.63 8.80
CA THR A 47 -10.42 -7.75 8.78
C THR A 47 -10.98 -7.88 7.37
N GLU A 48 -10.42 -7.13 6.42
CA GLU A 48 -10.84 -7.14 5.02
C GLU A 48 -10.15 -8.24 4.17
N GLY A 49 -9.35 -9.10 4.80
CA GLY A 49 -8.73 -10.26 4.17
C GLY A 49 -7.61 -9.95 3.19
N PHE A 50 -6.92 -8.82 3.35
CA PHE A 50 -5.68 -8.53 2.63
C PHE A 50 -4.46 -9.15 3.32
N LEU A 51 -4.44 -9.10 4.66
CA LEU A 51 -3.45 -9.78 5.49
C LEU A 51 -4.04 -11.08 6.04
N LYS A 52 -3.19 -12.10 6.13
CA LYS A 52 -3.47 -13.30 6.91
C LYS A 52 -2.98 -13.06 8.33
N GLY A 53 -3.90 -12.92 9.27
CA GLY A 53 -3.53 -12.65 10.66
C GLY A 53 -4.70 -12.71 11.61
N GLU A 54 -4.40 -12.54 12.88
CA GLU A 54 -5.39 -12.41 13.95
C GLU A 54 -5.18 -11.07 14.65
N ALA A 55 -6.28 -10.35 14.90
CA ALA A 55 -6.31 -9.18 15.76
C ALA A 55 -6.97 -9.56 17.08
N LEU A 56 -6.26 -9.33 18.19
CA LEU A 56 -6.66 -9.64 19.55
C LEU A 56 -6.82 -8.34 20.33
N PHE A 57 -7.98 -8.17 20.95
CA PHE A 57 -8.21 -7.09 21.90
C PHE A 57 -7.87 -7.57 23.30
N CYS A 58 -6.85 -6.97 23.91
CA CYS A 58 -6.57 -7.20 25.33
C CYS A 58 -7.51 -6.38 26.20
N VAL A 59 -7.88 -6.93 27.37
CA VAL A 59 -8.72 -6.27 28.37
C VAL A 59 -8.14 -4.94 28.87
N SER A 60 -6.81 -4.77 28.75
CA SER A 60 -6.08 -3.54 29.05
C SER A 60 -6.22 -2.43 27.99
N GLY A 61 -6.96 -2.67 26.90
CA GLY A 61 -7.16 -1.70 25.82
C GLY A 61 -6.07 -1.68 24.76
N TYR A 62 -5.05 -2.54 24.88
CA TYR A 62 -4.02 -2.70 23.85
C TYR A 62 -4.50 -3.66 22.77
N GLN A 63 -4.29 -3.26 21.51
CA GLN A 63 -4.56 -4.09 20.35
C GLN A 63 -3.28 -4.87 20.03
N TYR A 64 -3.37 -6.19 19.94
CA TYR A 64 -2.27 -7.05 19.56
C TYR A 64 -2.63 -7.74 18.26
N PHE A 65 -1.70 -7.84 17.32
CA PHE A 65 -1.92 -8.61 16.10
C PHE A 65 -0.81 -9.62 15.89
N MET A 66 -1.12 -10.67 15.14
CA MET A 66 -0.15 -11.61 14.62
C MET A 66 -0.42 -11.77 13.13
N VAL A 67 0.55 -11.36 12.31
CA VAL A 67 0.46 -11.38 10.85
C VAL A 67 1.39 -12.47 10.32
N TYR A 68 0.82 -13.37 9.52
CA TYR A 68 1.50 -14.52 8.92
C TYR A 68 1.88 -14.28 7.46
N GLY A 69 1.54 -13.12 6.91
CA GLY A 69 1.79 -12.73 5.52
C GLY A 69 0.52 -12.28 4.80
N LEU A 70 0.55 -12.35 3.48
CA LEU A 70 -0.54 -11.91 2.61
C LEU A 70 -1.60 -12.98 2.36
N CYS A 71 -2.84 -12.52 2.15
CA CYS A 71 -3.88 -13.29 1.50
C CYS A 71 -3.83 -13.09 -0.03
N TRP A 72 -4.57 -13.90 -0.79
CA TRP A 72 -4.67 -13.76 -2.25
C TRP A 72 -5.04 -12.34 -2.69
N LYS A 73 -6.07 -11.76 -2.04
CA LYS A 73 -6.52 -10.38 -2.27
C LYS A 73 -5.40 -9.34 -2.01
N GLY A 74 -4.51 -9.61 -1.06
CA GLY A 74 -3.33 -8.80 -0.79
C GLY A 74 -2.35 -8.80 -1.96
N HIS A 75 -2.05 -9.99 -2.49
CA HIS A 75 -1.18 -10.13 -3.66
C HIS A 75 -1.75 -9.44 -4.91
N GLU A 76 -3.05 -9.63 -5.20
CA GLU A 76 -3.71 -8.98 -6.34
C GLU A 76 -3.65 -7.44 -6.22
N PHE A 77 -3.90 -6.91 -5.03
CA PHE A 77 -3.84 -5.46 -4.81
C PHE A 77 -2.44 -4.89 -5.03
N ILE A 78 -1.40 -5.57 -4.53
CA ILE A 78 -0.01 -5.18 -4.76
C ILE A 78 0.29 -5.19 -6.27
N GLU A 79 -0.05 -6.26 -6.98
CA GLU A 79 0.21 -6.36 -8.41
C GLU A 79 -0.46 -5.22 -9.20
N GLU A 80 -1.72 -4.91 -8.90
CA GLU A 80 -2.44 -3.78 -9.53
C GLU A 80 -1.83 -2.42 -9.16
N ALA A 81 -1.60 -2.17 -7.87
CA ALA A 81 -1.07 -0.89 -7.39
C ALA A 81 0.31 -0.57 -7.96
N PHE A 82 1.22 -1.56 -8.05
CA PHE A 82 2.57 -1.35 -8.60
C PHE A 82 2.61 -1.33 -10.12
N ARG A 83 1.64 -1.98 -10.79
CA ARG A 83 1.50 -1.87 -12.23
C ARG A 83 1.16 -0.44 -12.64
N ASP A 84 0.23 0.20 -11.93
CA ASP A 84 -0.15 1.58 -12.19
C ASP A 84 1.00 2.56 -11.94
N GLU A 85 1.80 2.38 -10.88
CA GLU A 85 3.03 3.16 -10.67
C GLU A 85 4.03 2.98 -11.81
N SER A 86 4.26 1.75 -12.28
CA SER A 86 5.16 1.49 -13.42
C SER A 86 4.68 2.17 -14.70
N ILE A 87 3.37 2.15 -14.96
CA ILE A 87 2.76 2.81 -16.12
C ILE A 87 2.92 4.33 -16.00
N TRP A 88 2.66 4.88 -14.81
CA TRP A 88 2.79 6.31 -14.55
C TRP A 88 4.23 6.82 -14.70
N GLU A 89 5.20 6.11 -14.13
CA GLU A 89 6.63 6.46 -14.28
C GLU A 89 7.08 6.34 -15.73
N LYS A 90 6.64 5.31 -16.46
CA LYS A 90 6.90 5.19 -17.90
C LYS A 90 6.29 6.32 -18.70
N GLY A 91 5.07 6.75 -18.35
CA GLY A 91 4.41 7.90 -18.97
C GLY A 91 5.20 9.19 -18.76
N LYS A 92 5.66 9.45 -17.53
CA LYS A 92 6.53 10.59 -17.22
C LYS A 92 7.85 10.55 -17.98
N ALA A 93 8.51 9.39 -18.02
CA ALA A 93 9.76 9.21 -18.76
C ALA A 93 9.56 9.40 -20.27
N PHE A 94 8.48 8.85 -20.83
CA PHE A 94 8.12 9.04 -22.23
C PHE A 94 7.87 10.52 -22.54
N ALA A 95 7.06 11.21 -21.73
CA ALA A 95 6.81 12.64 -21.89
C ALA A 95 8.08 13.49 -21.74
N ALA A 96 9.03 13.09 -20.90
CA ALA A 96 10.33 13.75 -20.77
C ALA A 96 11.28 13.47 -21.95
N SER A 97 11.15 12.31 -22.60
CA SER A 97 11.96 11.91 -23.76
C SER A 97 11.49 12.53 -25.09
N GLN A 98 10.22 12.95 -25.15
CA GLN A 98 9.66 13.64 -26.31
C GLN A 98 10.02 15.13 -26.27
N SER A 99 10.11 15.76 -27.45
CA SER A 99 10.33 17.22 -27.55
C SER A 99 9.26 17.96 -26.72
N PRO A 100 9.62 19.02 -25.96
CA PRO A 100 8.67 19.77 -25.13
C PRO A 100 7.40 20.22 -25.84
N ALA A 101 7.48 20.47 -27.16
CA ALA A 101 6.33 20.85 -27.99
C ALA A 101 5.31 19.71 -28.17
N ILE A 102 5.77 18.46 -28.25
CA ILE A 102 4.92 17.26 -28.38
C ILE A 102 4.30 16.94 -27.02
N SER A 103 5.08 17.02 -25.93
CA SER A 103 4.58 16.80 -24.58
C SER A 103 3.52 17.83 -24.18
N ALA A 104 3.71 19.11 -24.56
CA ALA A 104 2.70 20.14 -24.40
C ALA A 104 1.42 19.86 -25.19
N ALA A 105 1.52 19.34 -26.43
CA ALA A 105 0.36 19.00 -27.24
C ALA A 105 -0.45 17.83 -26.65
N ILE A 106 0.22 16.79 -26.15
CA ILE A 106 -0.44 15.64 -25.50
C ILE A 106 -1.16 16.06 -24.20
N LEU A 107 -0.52 16.91 -23.38
CA LEU A 107 -1.15 17.43 -22.17
C LEU A 107 -2.34 18.34 -22.49
N LEU A 108 -2.25 19.12 -23.57
CA LEU A 108 -3.36 19.96 -24.05
C LEU A 108 -4.52 19.10 -24.55
N GLU A 109 -4.24 18.01 -25.28
CA GLU A 109 -5.28 17.06 -25.71
C GLU A 109 -5.92 16.33 -24.52
N ALA A 110 -5.14 15.90 -23.52
CA ALA A 110 -5.67 15.28 -22.31
C ALA A 110 -6.52 16.25 -21.46
N GLN A 111 -6.23 17.56 -21.54
CA GLN A 111 -6.97 18.59 -20.82
C GLN A 111 -8.19 19.14 -21.60
N TYR A 112 -8.26 18.92 -22.91
CA TYR A 112 -9.30 19.47 -23.80
C TYR A 112 -9.97 18.46 -24.76
N GLY A 113 -9.79 17.14 -24.62
CA GLY A 113 -10.31 16.15 -25.57
C GLY A 113 -11.20 15.04 -24.97
N PHE A 114 -12.49 15.08 -25.37
CA PHE A 114 -13.46 13.99 -25.67
C PHE A 114 -13.49 12.68 -24.87
#